data_AF-A0AAD9CRX4-F1
#
_entry.id   AF-A0AAD9CRX4-F1
#
_cell.length_a   1.000
_cell.length_b   1.000
_cell.length_c   1.000
_cell.angle_alpha   90.00
_cell.angle_beta   90.00
_cell.angle_gamma   90.00
#
_symmetry.space_group_name_H-M   'P 1'
#
loop_
_entity.id
_entity.type
_entity.pdbx_description
1 polymer ?
#
loop_
_entity_poly.entity_id
_entity_poly.type
_entity_poly.pdbx_seq_one_letter_code
_entity_poly.pdbx_strand_id
1 'polypeptide(L)'
;MSHMVEHDLDPEELEQEEVVFDSSSQGSSSQTSTLTWINWYCSLPGHDYFCEVHEDFIEDDFNLTGLQTMVPFWREAIDMVLDVEPEEDSSKIPDVSIVESSAELLYGLCHQRFILTKAGLASMVEKYEEGHFGVCPRVFCHQTHVLPCGRADMPGVDTVKLFCPNCGDIFVPPSSKYQSVDGAFFGSTFAPLFFQTYPDLLSQPFCPAPSPSAPPSAIPSSAPSPSASSSAPVGGETVTNPNPHGGQKPALGRVYTPRIYGFKVSERARSGPRMKWLRERPARAEELDHVDNRGRWIDATRTGEVRDEVEGKDGKSGKRGKLFDDEDEEQDDDEEEEEEEEGPAASASAQVHAQSNPVTAERRHR
;
A
#
# COMPACT_ATOMS: atom_id res chain seq x y z
N MET A 1 -67.37 47.13 -27.31
CA MET A 1 -66.52 46.66 -28.42
C MET A 1 -65.18 46.26 -27.84
N SER A 2 -65.03 44.99 -27.49
CA SER A 2 -63.72 44.34 -27.32
C SER A 2 -63.95 42.87 -27.61
N HIS A 3 -63.55 42.46 -28.81
CA HIS A 3 -63.65 41.10 -29.32
C HIS A 3 -62.64 40.24 -28.56
N MET A 4 -63.09 39.16 -27.92
CA MET A 4 -62.21 38.06 -27.54
C MET A 4 -61.95 37.25 -28.81
N VAL A 5 -60.68 37.01 -29.13
CA VAL A 5 -60.25 36.09 -30.19
C VAL A 5 -59.68 34.89 -29.45
N GLU A 6 -60.41 33.77 -29.50
CA GLU A 6 -59.87 32.46 -29.15
C GLU A 6 -58.83 32.08 -30.22
N HIS A 7 -57.64 31.70 -29.78
CA HIS A 7 -56.60 31.16 -30.64
C HIS A 7 -56.63 29.65 -30.47
N ASP A 8 -57.36 28.97 -31.36
CA ASP A 8 -57.27 27.52 -31.55
C ASP A 8 -55.82 27.18 -31.92
N LEU A 9 -55.13 26.44 -31.06
CA LEU A 9 -53.81 25.89 -31.34
C LEU A 9 -53.98 24.53 -32.04
N ASP A 10 -53.24 24.37 -33.13
CA ASP A 10 -53.23 23.23 -34.04
C ASP A 10 -52.67 21.97 -33.35
N PRO A 11 -53.33 20.79 -33.40
CA PRO A 11 -52.88 19.58 -32.70
C PRO A 11 -51.57 18.95 -33.20
N GLU A 12 -50.99 19.42 -34.31
CA GLU A 12 -49.79 18.79 -34.91
C GLU A 12 -48.46 19.26 -34.30
N GLU A 13 -48.44 20.26 -33.39
CA GLU A 13 -47.19 20.77 -32.78
C GLU A 13 -46.81 20.08 -31.45
N LEU A 14 -47.59 19.08 -30.99
CA LEU A 14 -47.31 18.29 -29.77
C LEU A 14 -46.67 16.91 -30.04
N GLU A 15 -46.44 16.53 -31.31
CA GLU A 15 -45.89 15.21 -31.65
C GLU A 15 -44.35 15.16 -31.81
N GLN A 16 -43.62 16.20 -31.37
CA GLN A 16 -42.16 16.27 -31.58
C GLN A 16 -41.30 16.28 -30.31
N GLU A 17 -41.89 16.10 -29.12
CA GLU A 17 -41.14 15.94 -27.85
C GLU A 17 -41.19 14.53 -27.22
N GLU A 18 -41.80 13.53 -27.87
CA GLU A 18 -41.70 12.12 -27.46
C GLU A 18 -40.87 11.30 -28.46
N VAL A 19 -39.57 11.56 -28.53
CA VAL A 19 -38.63 10.58 -29.11
C VAL A 19 -38.17 9.65 -27.99
N VAL A 20 -38.92 8.57 -27.91
CA VAL A 20 -38.84 7.49 -26.96
C VAL A 20 -37.48 6.80 -27.02
N PHE A 21 -36.84 6.80 -25.86
CA PHE A 21 -35.89 5.80 -25.40
C PHE A 21 -36.45 4.39 -25.62
N ASP A 22 -35.96 3.68 -26.64
CA ASP A 22 -35.93 2.22 -26.68
C ASP A 22 -34.75 1.74 -27.52
N SER A 23 -33.60 1.60 -26.87
CA SER A 23 -32.55 0.70 -27.32
C SER A 23 -32.04 -0.08 -26.11
N SER A 24 -32.95 -0.84 -25.52
CA SER A 24 -32.60 -2.05 -24.79
C SER A 24 -32.85 -3.22 -25.73
N SER A 25 -31.90 -3.46 -26.64
CA SER A 25 -31.71 -4.80 -27.19
C SER A 25 -31.49 -5.75 -26.02
N GLN A 26 -32.58 -6.40 -25.60
CA GLN A 26 -32.53 -7.63 -24.82
C GLN A 26 -31.79 -8.68 -25.67
N GLY A 27 -30.47 -8.63 -25.60
CA GLY A 27 -29.64 -9.81 -25.73
C GLY A 27 -30.01 -10.71 -24.58
N SER A 28 -30.92 -11.65 -24.83
CA SER A 28 -31.20 -12.77 -23.94
C SER A 28 -29.97 -13.70 -23.96
N SER A 29 -28.90 -13.30 -23.27
CA SER A 29 -27.93 -14.26 -22.76
C SER A 29 -28.48 -14.79 -21.44
N SER A 30 -28.61 -16.10 -21.36
CA SER A 30 -28.97 -16.77 -20.13
C SER A 30 -27.88 -16.45 -19.11
N GLN A 31 -28.16 -15.62 -18.10
CA GLN A 31 -27.23 -15.35 -17.00
C GLN A 31 -27.07 -16.61 -16.13
N THR A 32 -26.34 -17.60 -16.67
CA THR A 32 -25.32 -18.23 -15.85
C THR A 32 -24.35 -17.11 -15.54
N SER A 33 -24.24 -16.67 -14.29
CA SER A 33 -23.25 -15.67 -13.87
C SER A 33 -21.85 -16.22 -14.13
N THR A 34 -21.36 -16.06 -15.35
CA THR A 34 -19.99 -16.36 -15.72
C THR A 34 -19.12 -15.35 -14.99
N LEU A 35 -18.19 -15.86 -14.17
CA LEU A 35 -17.18 -15.03 -13.51
C LEU A 35 -16.40 -14.30 -14.61
N THR A 36 -16.43 -12.97 -14.61
CA THR A 36 -15.61 -12.16 -15.52
C THR A 36 -14.14 -12.27 -15.14
N TRP A 37 -13.24 -12.01 -16.08
CA TRP A 37 -11.80 -11.99 -15.83
C TRP A 37 -11.45 -11.03 -14.69
N ILE A 38 -12.05 -9.83 -14.67
CA ILE A 38 -11.83 -8.81 -13.64
C ILE A 38 -12.22 -9.33 -12.25
N ASN A 39 -13.41 -9.91 -12.12
CA ASN A 39 -13.88 -10.45 -10.85
C ASN A 39 -13.01 -11.64 -10.40
N TRP A 40 -12.65 -12.53 -11.33
CA TRP A 40 -11.72 -13.61 -11.07
C TRP A 40 -10.37 -13.09 -10.55
N TYR A 41 -9.76 -12.13 -11.25
CA TYR A 41 -8.46 -11.56 -10.89
C TYR A 41 -8.49 -10.90 -9.51
N CYS A 42 -9.52 -10.11 -9.19
CA CYS A 42 -9.69 -9.48 -7.88
C CYS A 42 -9.96 -10.50 -6.75
N SER A 43 -10.47 -11.69 -7.08
CA SER A 43 -10.71 -12.77 -6.10
C SER A 43 -9.46 -13.61 -5.78
N LEU A 44 -8.36 -13.44 -6.52
CA LEU A 44 -7.14 -14.23 -6.33
C LEU A 44 -6.50 -13.94 -4.96
N PRO A 45 -5.86 -14.95 -4.33
CA PRO A 45 -5.15 -14.75 -3.06
C PRO A 45 -4.06 -13.68 -3.18
N GLY A 46 -4.18 -12.60 -2.40
CA GLY A 46 -3.24 -11.47 -2.44
C GLY A 46 -3.74 -10.29 -3.28
N HIS A 47 -4.84 -10.45 -4.03
CA HIS A 47 -5.45 -9.38 -4.82
C HIS A 47 -6.58 -8.66 -4.07
N ASP A 48 -6.69 -8.89 -2.76
CA ASP A 48 -7.69 -8.28 -1.88
C ASP A 48 -7.66 -6.75 -1.89
N TYR A 49 -6.51 -6.17 -2.27
CA TYR A 49 -6.29 -4.72 -2.32
C TYR A 49 -6.86 -4.06 -3.59
N PHE A 50 -7.11 -4.80 -4.66
CA PHE A 50 -7.68 -4.24 -5.88
C PHE A 50 -9.17 -3.93 -5.68
N CYS A 51 -9.65 -2.88 -6.33
CA CYS A 51 -11.07 -2.71 -6.62
C CYS A 51 -11.36 -3.14 -8.06
N GLU A 52 -12.60 -3.55 -8.33
CA GLU A 52 -13.02 -3.93 -9.67
C GLU A 52 -13.14 -2.66 -10.54
N VAL A 53 -12.21 -2.53 -11.50
CA VAL A 53 -12.26 -1.47 -12.51
C VAL A 53 -13.48 -1.69 -13.42
N HIS A 54 -14.23 -0.63 -13.69
CA HIS A 54 -15.40 -0.70 -14.57
C HIS A 54 -14.95 -0.97 -16.02
N GLU A 55 -15.65 -1.84 -16.73
CA GLU A 55 -15.35 -2.17 -18.14
C GLU A 55 -15.39 -0.92 -19.03
N ASP A 56 -16.39 -0.03 -18.86
CA ASP A 56 -16.48 1.26 -19.57
C ASP A 56 -15.19 2.13 -19.45
N PHE A 57 -14.46 2.02 -18.33
CA PHE A 57 -13.21 2.76 -18.15
C PHE A 57 -12.08 2.19 -19.01
N ILE A 58 -12.07 0.87 -19.18
CA ILE A 58 -11.07 0.14 -19.97
C ILE A 58 -11.38 0.23 -21.47
N GLU A 59 -12.66 0.24 -21.85
CA GLU A 59 -13.09 0.40 -23.24
C GLU A 59 -12.76 1.80 -23.83
N ASP A 60 -12.66 2.83 -22.98
CA ASP A 60 -12.30 4.18 -23.41
C ASP A 60 -10.77 4.34 -23.57
N ASP A 61 -10.34 4.27 -24.84
CA ASP A 61 -8.94 4.46 -25.28
C ASP A 61 -8.26 5.70 -24.68
N PHE A 62 -9.01 6.77 -24.39
CA PHE A 62 -8.43 7.98 -23.80
C PHE A 62 -7.81 7.69 -22.44
N ASN A 63 -8.47 6.87 -21.62
CA ASN A 63 -7.99 6.48 -20.29
C ASN A 63 -6.75 5.59 -20.36
N LEU A 64 -6.57 4.89 -21.48
CA LEU A 64 -5.49 3.94 -21.74
C LEU A 64 -4.27 4.57 -22.43
N THR A 65 -4.34 5.85 -22.78
CA THR A 65 -3.28 6.57 -23.51
C THR A 65 -1.88 6.33 -22.92
N GLY A 66 -0.95 5.88 -23.76
CA GLY A 66 0.46 5.64 -23.41
C GLY A 66 0.75 4.30 -22.73
N LEU A 67 -0.26 3.49 -22.37
CA LEU A 67 -0.03 2.14 -21.82
C LEU A 67 0.40 1.13 -22.90
N GLN A 68 -0.03 1.34 -24.15
CA GLN A 68 0.27 0.46 -25.29
C GLN A 68 1.77 0.22 -25.51
N THR A 69 2.64 1.18 -25.17
CA THR A 69 4.10 1.02 -25.34
C THR A 69 4.75 0.25 -24.19
N MET A 70 4.06 0.07 -23.08
CA MET A 70 4.57 -0.61 -21.88
C MET A 70 4.10 -2.06 -21.80
N VAL A 71 2.93 -2.37 -22.35
CA VAL A 71 2.28 -3.69 -22.26
C VAL A 71 2.54 -4.48 -23.55
N PRO A 72 3.23 -5.63 -23.50
CA PRO A 72 3.34 -6.57 -24.62
C PRO A 72 1.98 -7.14 -25.02
N PHE A 73 1.80 -7.59 -26.27
CA PHE A 73 0.56 -8.24 -26.73
C PHE A 73 -0.71 -7.44 -26.38
N TRP A 74 -0.65 -6.11 -26.58
CA TRP A 74 -1.65 -5.15 -26.13
C TRP A 74 -3.09 -5.53 -26.49
N ARG A 75 -3.33 -5.97 -27.74
CA ARG A 75 -4.68 -6.30 -28.21
C ARG A 75 -5.18 -7.56 -27.52
N GLU A 76 -4.35 -8.60 -27.53
CA GLU A 76 -4.66 -9.88 -26.91
C GLU A 76 -4.87 -9.75 -25.39
N ALA A 77 -4.12 -8.85 -24.73
CA ALA A 77 -4.28 -8.54 -23.32
C ALA A 77 -5.60 -7.81 -23.01
N ILE A 78 -6.01 -6.83 -23.84
CA ILE A 78 -7.31 -6.16 -23.69
C ILE A 78 -8.45 -7.15 -23.90
N ASP A 79 -8.38 -7.92 -24.99
CA ASP A 79 -9.41 -8.90 -25.33
C ASP A 79 -9.59 -9.92 -24.20
N MET A 80 -8.49 -10.35 -23.56
CA MET A 80 -8.52 -11.22 -22.38
C MET A 80 -9.15 -10.55 -21.15
N VAL A 81 -8.80 -9.29 -20.84
CA VAL A 81 -9.34 -8.58 -19.66
C VAL A 81 -10.84 -8.30 -19.80
N LEU A 82 -11.31 -8.06 -21.02
CA LEU A 82 -12.71 -7.77 -21.34
C LEU A 82 -13.53 -9.02 -21.73
N ASP A 83 -12.96 -10.22 -21.57
CA ASP A 83 -13.59 -11.50 -21.95
C ASP A 83 -14.13 -11.53 -23.40
N VAL A 84 -13.45 -10.84 -24.33
CA VAL A 84 -13.80 -10.82 -25.75
C VAL A 84 -13.38 -12.15 -26.40
N GLU A 85 -14.33 -12.81 -27.07
CA GLU A 85 -14.05 -14.08 -27.74
C GLU A 85 -12.99 -13.88 -28.86
N PRO A 86 -11.91 -14.67 -28.87
CA PRO A 86 -10.91 -14.56 -29.91
C PRO A 86 -11.48 -15.01 -31.26
N GLU A 87 -11.21 -14.26 -32.33
CA GLU A 87 -11.62 -14.64 -33.68
C GLU A 87 -10.96 -15.98 -34.09
N GLU A 88 -11.77 -16.95 -34.55
CA GLU A 88 -11.36 -18.34 -34.86
C GLU A 88 -10.20 -18.45 -35.89
N ASP A 89 -9.92 -17.38 -36.65
CA ASP A 89 -8.86 -17.32 -37.67
C ASP A 89 -7.49 -16.86 -37.12
N SER A 90 -7.36 -16.57 -35.82
CA SER A 90 -6.09 -16.20 -35.20
C SER A 90 -5.21 -17.42 -34.90
N SER A 91 -4.74 -18.11 -35.93
CA SER A 91 -3.84 -19.28 -35.80
C SER A 91 -2.41 -18.91 -35.35
N LYS A 92 -2.19 -17.74 -34.75
CA LYS A 92 -0.88 -17.20 -34.34
C LYS A 92 -0.88 -16.65 -32.91
N ILE A 93 -1.86 -17.01 -32.09
CA ILE A 93 -1.91 -16.57 -30.68
C ILE A 93 -0.61 -17.03 -30.01
N PRO A 94 0.16 -16.11 -29.38
CA PRO A 94 1.31 -16.45 -28.54
C PRO A 94 0.94 -17.47 -27.46
N ASP A 95 1.93 -18.05 -26.78
CA ASP A 95 1.67 -18.89 -25.61
C ASP A 95 0.73 -18.15 -24.63
N VAL A 96 -0.40 -18.78 -24.29
CA VAL A 96 -1.48 -18.21 -23.46
C VAL A 96 -0.93 -17.62 -22.16
N SER A 97 0.08 -18.26 -21.58
CA SER A 97 0.75 -17.80 -20.36
C SER A 97 1.42 -16.43 -20.49
N ILE A 98 1.91 -16.08 -21.68
CA ILE A 98 2.55 -14.78 -21.94
C ILE A 98 1.46 -13.69 -22.06
N VAL A 99 0.32 -14.03 -22.68
CA VAL A 99 -0.83 -13.12 -22.78
C VAL A 99 -1.43 -12.88 -21.39
N GLU A 100 -1.54 -13.91 -20.54
CA GLU A 100 -1.97 -13.77 -19.14
C GLU A 100 -1.11 -12.76 -18.38
N SER A 101 0.23 -12.88 -18.42
CA SER A 101 1.12 -11.92 -17.75
C SER A 101 0.98 -10.49 -18.28
N SER A 102 0.63 -10.34 -19.56
CA SER A 102 0.40 -9.04 -20.19
C SER A 102 -0.94 -8.44 -19.78
N ALA A 103 -1.97 -9.27 -19.62
CA ALA A 103 -3.28 -8.89 -19.09
C ALA A 103 -3.20 -8.44 -17.61
N GLU A 104 -2.44 -9.14 -16.77
CA GLU A 104 -2.20 -8.73 -15.38
C GLU A 104 -1.51 -7.35 -15.30
N LEU A 105 -0.47 -7.15 -16.11
CA LEU A 105 0.25 -5.87 -16.20
C LEU A 105 -0.66 -4.74 -16.69
N LEU A 106 -1.44 -5.00 -17.75
CA LEU A 106 -2.42 -4.06 -18.29
C LEU A 106 -3.42 -3.65 -17.20
N TYR A 107 -4.08 -4.63 -16.58
CA TYR A 107 -5.09 -4.38 -15.58
C TYR A 107 -4.54 -3.62 -14.37
N GLY A 108 -3.33 -3.97 -13.91
CA GLY A 108 -2.67 -3.26 -12.82
C GLY A 108 -2.39 -1.78 -13.15
N LEU A 109 -1.93 -1.48 -14.37
CA LEU A 109 -1.70 -0.10 -14.82
C LEU A 109 -3.01 0.68 -15.06
N CYS A 110 -4.06 0.00 -15.51
CA CYS A 110 -5.41 0.57 -15.59
C CYS A 110 -5.93 0.89 -14.19
N HIS A 111 -5.78 -0.03 -13.24
CA HIS A 111 -6.20 0.13 -11.85
C HIS A 111 -5.51 1.34 -11.19
N GLN A 112 -4.20 1.52 -11.41
CA GLN A 112 -3.44 2.69 -10.94
C GLN A 112 -4.09 4.02 -11.35
N ARG A 113 -4.61 4.09 -12.58
CA ARG A 113 -5.31 5.28 -13.10
C ARG A 113 -6.74 5.37 -12.58
N PHE A 114 -7.45 4.25 -12.56
CA PHE A 114 -8.85 4.17 -12.16
C PHE A 114 -9.07 4.63 -10.72
N ILE A 115 -8.20 4.23 -9.78
CA ILE A 115 -8.32 4.61 -8.36
C ILE A 115 -8.05 6.10 -8.08
N LEU A 116 -7.64 6.87 -9.09
CA LEU A 116 -7.54 8.34 -9.01
C LEU A 116 -8.82 9.03 -9.50
N THR A 117 -9.73 8.31 -10.15
CA THR A 117 -11.04 8.82 -10.58
C THR A 117 -12.01 8.88 -9.41
N LYS A 118 -13.13 9.60 -9.57
CA LYS A 118 -14.18 9.64 -8.55
C LYS A 118 -14.81 8.27 -8.29
N ALA A 119 -15.00 7.46 -9.33
CA ALA A 119 -15.56 6.11 -9.20
C ALA A 119 -14.61 5.19 -8.44
N GLY A 120 -13.34 5.14 -8.86
CA GLY A 120 -12.33 4.32 -8.17
C GLY A 120 -12.09 4.76 -6.72
N LEU A 121 -12.06 6.06 -6.44
CA LEU A 121 -11.98 6.58 -5.06
C LEU A 121 -13.17 6.13 -4.20
N ALA A 122 -14.38 6.11 -4.76
CA ALA A 122 -15.58 5.63 -4.07
C ALA A 122 -15.47 4.14 -3.71
N SER A 123 -15.07 3.29 -4.65
CA SER A 123 -14.86 1.85 -4.38
C SER A 123 -13.75 1.61 -3.34
N MET A 124 -12.68 2.41 -3.38
CA MET A 124 -11.58 2.27 -2.44
C MET A 124 -11.90 2.76 -1.03
N VAL A 125 -12.78 3.77 -0.87
CA VAL A 125 -13.19 4.23 0.46
C VAL A 125 -14.05 3.19 1.18
N GLU A 126 -14.96 2.52 0.46
CA GLU A 126 -15.75 1.41 1.00
C GLU A 126 -14.83 0.32 1.57
N LYS A 127 -13.86 -0.15 0.76
CA LYS A 127 -12.85 -1.13 1.21
C LYS A 127 -11.99 -0.63 2.38
N TYR A 128 -11.67 0.66 2.41
CA TYR A 128 -10.88 1.25 3.50
C TYR A 128 -11.66 1.27 4.82
N GLU A 129 -12.94 1.64 4.79
CA GLU A 129 -13.79 1.68 5.98
C GLU A 129 -14.05 0.28 6.54
N GLU A 130 -14.18 -0.73 5.66
CA GLU A 130 -14.30 -2.14 6.02
C GLU A 130 -12.98 -2.75 6.54
N GLY A 131 -11.86 -2.05 6.35
CA GLY A 131 -10.53 -2.49 6.82
C GLY A 131 -9.90 -3.59 5.97
N HIS A 132 -10.30 -3.73 4.70
CA HIS A 132 -9.78 -4.76 3.78
C HIS A 132 -8.27 -4.66 3.54
N PHE A 133 -7.71 -3.45 3.62
CA PHE A 133 -6.28 -3.21 3.46
C PHE A 133 -5.44 -3.58 4.71
N GLY A 134 -6.11 -3.85 5.83
CA GLY A 134 -5.50 -4.15 7.11
C GLY A 134 -5.27 -2.90 7.96
N VAL A 135 -4.34 -3.03 8.92
CA VAL A 135 -4.12 -2.02 9.97
C VAL A 135 -2.65 -1.71 10.17
N CYS A 136 -2.38 -0.53 10.73
CA CYS A 136 -1.01 -0.09 10.98
C CYS A 136 -0.32 -1.00 12.01
N PRO A 137 0.91 -1.48 11.74
CA PRO A 137 1.65 -2.35 12.65
C PRO A 137 2.15 -1.62 13.91
N ARG A 138 2.13 -0.28 13.94
CA ARG A 138 2.57 0.48 15.12
C ARG A 138 1.51 0.42 16.22
N VAL A 139 1.92 -0.07 17.39
CA VAL A 139 1.06 -0.21 18.58
C VAL A 139 0.28 1.07 18.93
N PHE A 140 0.93 2.23 18.89
CA PHE A 140 0.30 3.52 19.24
C PHE A 140 -0.53 4.14 18.12
N CYS A 141 -0.60 3.52 16.94
CA CYS A 141 -1.61 3.84 15.95
C CYS A 141 -2.95 3.13 16.22
N HIS A 142 -3.05 2.32 17.29
CA HIS A 142 -4.29 1.67 17.73
C HIS A 142 -5.09 1.01 16.59
N GLN A 143 -4.42 0.22 15.75
CA GLN A 143 -5.02 -0.47 14.61
C GLN A 143 -5.71 0.46 13.58
N THR A 144 -5.18 1.67 13.40
CA THR A 144 -5.64 2.57 12.32
C THR A 144 -5.57 1.86 10.96
N HIS A 145 -6.66 1.90 10.20
CA HIS A 145 -6.72 1.34 8.84
C HIS A 145 -5.67 1.99 7.94
N VAL A 146 -5.12 1.21 7.03
CA VAL A 146 -4.06 1.65 6.11
C VAL A 146 -4.57 1.61 4.68
N LEU A 147 -3.82 2.22 3.76
CA LEU A 147 -4.18 2.27 2.35
C LEU A 147 -3.02 1.72 1.51
N PRO A 148 -3.26 0.90 0.48
CA PRO A 148 -2.20 0.45 -0.42
C PRO A 148 -1.60 1.62 -1.18
N CYS A 149 -0.29 1.56 -1.45
CA CYS A 149 0.44 2.55 -2.24
C CYS A 149 1.69 1.94 -2.88
N GLY A 150 2.12 2.58 -3.97
CA GLY A 150 3.42 2.35 -4.60
C GLY A 150 4.47 3.36 -4.13
N ARG A 151 5.74 2.96 -4.15
CA ARG A 151 6.88 3.89 -3.97
C ARG A 151 7.38 4.49 -5.29
N ALA A 152 6.98 3.88 -6.40
CA ALA A 152 7.23 4.34 -7.75
C ALA A 152 6.00 4.01 -8.60
N ASP A 153 5.84 4.75 -9.70
CA ASP A 153 4.76 4.55 -10.66
C ASP A 153 5.16 3.64 -11.83
N MET A 154 6.44 3.23 -11.89
CA MET A 154 6.94 2.31 -12.91
C MET A 154 6.92 0.86 -12.37
N PRO A 155 6.43 -0.11 -13.16
CA PRO A 155 6.39 -1.51 -12.76
C PRO A 155 7.80 -2.08 -12.57
N GLY A 156 7.91 -3.12 -11.73
CA GLY A 156 9.13 -3.85 -11.43
C GLY A 156 10.08 -3.16 -10.43
N VAL A 157 9.71 -2.01 -9.88
CA VAL A 157 10.59 -1.24 -8.96
C VAL A 157 10.47 -1.71 -7.52
N ASP A 158 9.26 -1.82 -6.99
CA ASP A 158 9.00 -2.27 -5.61
C ASP A 158 7.60 -2.85 -5.51
N THR A 159 7.37 -3.74 -4.55
CA THR A 159 6.06 -4.33 -4.28
C THR A 159 5.13 -3.31 -3.63
N VAL A 160 3.82 -3.62 -3.60
CA VAL A 160 2.83 -2.82 -2.87
C VAL A 160 3.22 -2.60 -1.42
N LYS A 161 3.03 -1.36 -0.95
CA LYS A 161 3.23 -0.94 0.44
C LYS A 161 1.91 -0.43 1.02
N LEU A 162 1.90 -0.19 2.33
CA LEU A 162 0.74 0.29 3.08
C LEU A 162 1.06 1.62 3.76
N PHE A 163 0.36 2.68 3.37
CA PHE A 163 0.46 3.99 4.00
C PHE A 163 -0.49 4.09 5.19
N CYS A 164 0.00 4.60 6.32
CA CYS A 164 -0.82 4.86 7.50
C CYS A 164 -1.16 6.35 7.65
N PRO A 165 -2.45 6.75 7.63
CA PRO A 165 -2.84 8.15 7.79
C PRO A 165 -2.57 8.71 9.19
N ASN A 166 -2.43 7.85 10.22
CA ASN A 166 -2.13 8.31 11.57
C ASN A 166 -0.65 8.59 11.83
N CYS A 167 0.28 7.82 11.27
CA CYS A 167 1.71 8.09 11.50
C CYS A 167 2.44 8.69 10.31
N GLY A 168 1.81 8.75 9.14
CA GLY A 168 2.40 9.31 7.92
C GLY A 168 3.58 8.47 7.39
N ASP A 169 3.61 7.18 7.74
CA ASP A 169 4.71 6.27 7.40
C ASP A 169 4.19 5.13 6.51
N ILE A 170 5.11 4.51 5.79
CA ILE A 170 4.85 3.45 4.80
C ILE A 170 5.40 2.12 5.32
N PHE A 171 4.59 1.07 5.25
CA PHE A 171 4.91 -0.26 5.76
C PHE A 171 4.85 -1.32 4.67
N VAL A 172 5.62 -2.39 4.83
CA VAL A 172 5.45 -3.60 4.03
C VAL A 172 4.24 -4.37 4.56
N PRO A 173 3.34 -4.88 3.69
CA PRO A 173 2.25 -5.75 4.12
C PRO A 173 2.79 -6.95 4.92
N PRO A 174 2.18 -7.31 6.06
CA PRO A 174 2.71 -8.35 6.94
C PRO A 174 2.59 -9.77 6.36
N SER A 175 1.62 -10.01 5.47
CA SER A 175 1.43 -11.32 4.83
C SER A 175 2.28 -11.41 3.57
N SER A 176 3.00 -12.53 3.40
CA SER A 176 3.81 -12.78 2.20
C SER A 176 2.99 -12.92 0.92
N LYS A 177 1.67 -13.15 1.01
CA LYS A 177 0.79 -13.27 -0.17
C LYS A 177 0.77 -12.00 -1.04
N TYR A 178 1.16 -10.86 -0.49
CA TYR A 178 1.21 -9.58 -1.20
C TYR A 178 2.58 -9.27 -1.84
N GLN A 179 3.56 -10.17 -1.71
CA GLN A 179 4.92 -9.94 -2.23
C GLN A 179 5.01 -9.99 -3.77
N SER A 180 4.06 -10.67 -4.43
CA SER A 180 3.97 -10.70 -5.89
C SER A 180 3.25 -9.49 -6.49
N VAL A 181 2.55 -8.70 -5.68
CA VAL A 181 1.75 -7.56 -6.15
C VAL A 181 2.65 -6.34 -6.32
N ASP A 182 2.71 -5.82 -7.53
CA ASP A 182 3.49 -4.62 -7.85
C ASP A 182 2.88 -3.36 -7.20
N GLY A 183 3.73 -2.51 -6.62
CA GLY A 183 3.29 -1.25 -6.04
C GLY A 183 2.85 -0.22 -7.09
N ALA A 184 3.37 -0.32 -8.31
CA ALA A 184 2.99 0.56 -9.42
C ALA A 184 1.49 0.49 -9.72
N PHE A 185 0.84 -0.65 -9.49
CA PHE A 185 -0.60 -0.82 -9.73
C PHE A 185 -1.51 0.02 -8.81
N PHE A 186 -0.95 0.57 -7.74
CA PHE A 186 -1.61 1.54 -6.86
C PHE A 186 -1.03 2.95 -7.05
N GLY A 187 0.25 3.02 -7.43
CA GLY A 187 0.96 4.26 -7.67
C GLY A 187 1.29 5.05 -6.41
N SER A 188 2.12 6.06 -6.59
CA SER A 188 2.61 6.95 -5.52
C SER A 188 1.57 8.02 -5.13
N THR A 189 0.65 8.33 -6.04
CA THR A 189 -0.28 9.47 -5.92
C THR A 189 -1.59 9.11 -5.22
N PHE A 190 -2.02 7.85 -5.28
CA PHE A 190 -3.33 7.42 -4.78
C PHE A 190 -3.56 7.76 -3.31
N ALA A 191 -2.67 7.38 -2.40
CA ALA A 191 -2.86 7.63 -0.98
C ALA A 191 -2.93 9.13 -0.62
N PRO A 192 -2.02 10.00 -1.07
CA PRO A 192 -2.16 11.44 -0.89
C PRO A 192 -3.48 12.01 -1.45
N LEU A 193 -3.86 11.63 -2.67
CA LEU A 193 -5.10 12.11 -3.31
C LEU A 193 -6.33 11.65 -2.52
N PHE A 194 -6.37 10.39 -2.11
CA PHE A 194 -7.46 9.80 -1.32
C PHE A 194 -7.72 10.61 -0.05
N PHE A 195 -6.67 10.94 0.72
CA PHE A 195 -6.83 11.71 1.95
C PHE A 195 -7.05 13.21 1.72
N GLN A 196 -6.70 13.75 0.55
CA GLN A 196 -7.10 15.09 0.15
C GLN A 196 -8.60 15.15 -0.19
N THR A 197 -9.14 14.09 -0.79
CA THR A 197 -10.57 13.96 -1.10
C THR A 197 -11.40 13.65 0.15
N TYR A 198 -10.87 12.83 1.07
CA TYR A 198 -11.52 12.42 2.31
C TYR A 198 -10.72 12.87 3.55
N PRO A 199 -10.68 14.18 3.86
CA PRO A 199 -9.88 14.72 4.97
C PRO A 199 -10.34 14.21 6.34
N ASP A 200 -11.59 13.77 6.47
CA ASP A 200 -12.16 13.17 7.69
C ASP A 200 -11.55 11.81 8.05
N LEU A 201 -10.92 11.15 7.07
CA LEU A 201 -10.24 9.86 7.28
C LEU A 201 -8.76 10.03 7.63
N LEU A 202 -8.19 11.21 7.39
CA LEU A 202 -6.80 11.55 7.67
C LEU A 202 -6.65 12.12 9.08
N SER A 203 -5.62 11.67 9.81
CA SER A 203 -5.32 12.21 11.13
C SER A 203 -4.78 13.63 11.08
N GLN A 204 -5.17 14.43 12.07
CA GLN A 204 -4.67 15.78 12.28
C GLN A 204 -3.13 15.77 12.40
N PRO A 205 -2.46 16.79 11.84
CA PRO A 205 -0.99 16.90 11.90
C PRO A 205 -0.47 17.22 13.31
N PHE A 206 -1.31 17.75 14.19
CA PHE A 206 -1.00 18.07 15.59
C PHE A 206 -1.74 17.13 16.55
N CYS A 207 -1.22 16.97 17.77
CA CYS A 207 -1.82 16.16 18.82
C CYS A 207 -1.85 16.94 20.14
N PRO A 208 -3.01 17.49 20.55
CA PRO A 208 -3.13 18.21 21.81
C PRO A 208 -2.74 17.32 22.99
N ALA A 209 -2.01 17.89 23.96
CA ALA A 209 -1.69 17.18 25.18
C ALA A 209 -2.97 16.90 25.98
N PRO A 210 -3.12 15.72 26.61
CA PRO A 210 -4.28 15.45 27.46
C PRO A 210 -4.31 16.46 28.61
N SER A 211 -5.46 17.14 28.77
CA SER A 211 -5.67 18.10 29.85
C SER A 211 -5.38 17.44 31.21
N PRO A 212 -4.64 18.10 32.13
CA PRO A 212 -4.38 17.57 33.47
C PRO A 212 -5.65 17.38 34.33
N SER A 213 -6.82 17.84 33.88
CA SER A 213 -8.12 17.65 34.55
C SER A 213 -8.91 16.40 34.13
N ALA A 214 -8.40 15.60 33.18
CA ALA A 214 -9.07 14.37 32.77
C ALA A 214 -8.82 13.22 33.76
N PRO A 215 -9.85 12.52 34.27
CA PRO A 215 -9.66 11.40 35.19
C PRO A 215 -8.88 10.25 34.52
N PRO A 216 -8.09 9.47 35.27
CA PRO A 216 -7.11 8.51 34.75
C PRO A 216 -7.69 7.26 34.06
N SER A 217 -8.98 7.23 33.73
CA SER A 217 -9.66 6.06 33.16
C SER A 217 -9.83 6.09 31.64
N ALA A 218 -9.34 7.12 30.94
CA ALA A 218 -9.34 7.14 29.47
C ALA A 218 -8.16 6.32 28.90
N ILE A 219 -8.13 5.03 29.24
CA ILE A 219 -7.46 4.02 28.42
C ILE A 219 -8.58 3.47 27.53
N PRO A 220 -8.49 3.51 26.19
CA PRO A 220 -9.45 2.83 25.34
C PRO A 220 -9.20 1.32 25.48
N SER A 221 -9.80 0.72 26.50
CA SER A 221 -9.93 -0.72 26.63
C SER A 221 -11.00 -1.17 25.64
N SER A 222 -10.60 -2.05 24.75
CA SER A 222 -11.40 -2.67 23.71
C SER A 222 -12.66 -3.36 24.25
N ALA A 223 -13.83 -2.94 23.76
CA ALA A 223 -14.99 -3.79 23.50
C ALA A 223 -15.93 -3.05 22.52
N PRO A 224 -16.26 -3.61 21.34
CA PRO A 224 -17.29 -3.05 20.49
C PRO A 224 -18.67 -3.54 20.95
N SER A 225 -19.50 -2.63 21.44
CA SER A 225 -20.95 -2.85 21.55
C SER A 225 -21.65 -2.01 20.46
N PRO A 226 -22.54 -2.59 19.64
CA PRO A 226 -23.12 -1.89 18.50
C PRO A 226 -24.41 -1.21 18.92
N SER A 227 -24.36 0.03 19.44
CA SER A 227 -25.57 0.86 19.53
C SER A 227 -25.24 2.35 19.71
N ALA A 228 -25.80 3.16 18.80
CA ALA A 228 -26.22 4.55 19.00
C ALA A 228 -25.15 5.62 19.26
N SER A 229 -24.83 6.36 18.19
CA SER A 229 -24.85 7.83 18.12
C SER A 229 -24.90 8.57 19.47
N SER A 230 -23.73 8.92 20.02
CA SER A 230 -23.58 10.05 20.95
C SER A 230 -22.10 10.39 21.12
N SER A 231 -21.61 11.29 20.27
CA SER A 231 -20.36 12.02 20.48
C SER A 231 -20.51 12.89 21.73
N ALA A 232 -20.08 12.39 22.88
CA ALA A 232 -19.95 13.20 24.10
C ALA A 232 -18.57 13.90 24.13
N PRO A 233 -18.50 15.17 24.61
CA PRO A 233 -17.40 16.06 24.31
C PRO A 233 -16.25 15.94 25.32
N VAL A 234 -15.01 16.07 24.84
CA VAL A 234 -13.84 16.38 25.67
C VAL A 234 -13.25 17.69 25.14
N GLY A 235 -13.23 18.71 26.00
CA GLY A 235 -13.21 20.13 25.63
C GLY A 235 -11.89 20.78 25.24
N GLY A 236 -12.04 21.94 24.58
CA GLY A 236 -11.04 22.92 24.17
C GLY A 236 -11.42 23.54 22.80
N GLU A 237 -11.53 24.88 22.71
CA GLU A 237 -11.99 25.59 21.52
C GLU A 237 -11.04 25.34 20.32
N THR A 238 -11.61 24.78 19.25
CA THR A 238 -10.97 24.15 18.07
C THR A 238 -10.34 22.76 18.30
N VAL A 239 -11.21 21.77 18.51
CA VAL A 239 -10.92 20.32 18.35
C VAL A 239 -10.64 19.95 16.87
N THR A 240 -10.98 20.86 15.95
CA THR A 240 -10.95 20.68 14.50
C THR A 240 -9.75 21.40 13.90
N ASN A 241 -9.09 20.78 12.93
CA ASN A 241 -8.00 21.41 12.21
C ASN A 241 -8.54 22.62 11.42
N PRO A 242 -8.03 23.84 11.66
CA PRO A 242 -8.52 25.03 10.98
C PRO A 242 -8.31 24.98 9.46
N ASN A 243 -7.37 24.15 8.98
CA ASN A 243 -7.25 23.87 7.56
C ASN A 243 -8.31 22.82 7.14
N PRO A 244 -9.34 23.18 6.37
CA PRO A 244 -10.40 22.26 5.95
C PRO A 244 -9.89 21.15 5.01
N HIS A 245 -8.75 21.36 4.34
CA HIS A 245 -8.11 20.38 3.46
C HIS A 245 -7.09 19.51 4.20
N GLY A 246 -6.80 19.81 5.46
CA GLY A 246 -5.95 18.98 6.30
C GLY A 246 -6.74 17.86 6.96
N GLY A 247 -6.03 16.88 7.52
CA GLY A 247 -6.66 15.79 8.25
C GLY A 247 -7.51 16.32 9.42
N GLN A 248 -8.74 15.83 9.53
CA GLN A 248 -9.71 16.24 10.54
C GLN A 248 -9.84 15.22 11.68
N LYS A 249 -9.42 13.96 11.46
CA LYS A 249 -9.52 12.90 12.47
C LYS A 249 -8.54 13.14 13.61
N PRO A 250 -8.94 13.01 14.89
CA PRO A 250 -8.01 13.17 16.01
C PRO A 250 -6.76 12.29 15.89
N ALA A 251 -5.60 12.91 16.09
CA ALA A 251 -4.31 12.24 16.04
C ALA A 251 -4.05 11.32 17.25
N LEU A 252 -3.46 10.16 17.01
CA LEU A 252 -2.91 9.30 18.06
C LEU A 252 -1.41 9.57 18.19
N GLY A 253 -1.04 10.56 19.01
CA GLY A 253 0.33 11.07 19.14
C GLY A 253 1.21 10.39 20.20
N ARG A 254 0.80 9.25 20.80
CA ARG A 254 1.62 8.60 21.83
C ARG A 254 2.88 8.00 21.22
N VAL A 255 4.05 8.33 21.79
CA VAL A 255 5.35 7.80 21.38
C VAL A 255 5.86 6.78 22.41
N TYR A 256 6.34 5.64 21.93
CA TYR A 256 6.92 4.60 22.77
C TYR A 256 8.09 5.13 23.60
N THR A 257 8.03 4.93 24.91
CA THR A 257 9.11 5.29 25.84
C THR A 257 9.71 4.01 26.42
N PRO A 258 10.95 3.64 26.04
CA PRO A 258 11.59 2.44 26.56
C PRO A 258 11.85 2.57 28.07
N ARG A 259 11.59 1.50 28.81
CA ARG A 259 11.82 1.40 30.26
C ARG A 259 12.50 0.09 30.60
N ILE A 260 13.45 0.14 31.53
CA ILE A 260 14.15 -1.02 32.10
C ILE A 260 13.99 -0.95 33.61
N TYR A 261 13.46 -2.01 34.22
CA TYR A 261 13.09 -2.03 35.66
C TYR A 261 12.21 -0.83 36.09
N GLY A 262 11.34 -0.34 35.22
CA GLY A 262 10.46 0.82 35.47
C GLY A 262 11.10 2.19 35.19
N PHE A 263 12.43 2.27 35.13
CA PHE A 263 13.15 3.51 34.83
C PHE A 263 13.21 3.78 33.34
N LYS A 264 13.00 5.03 32.94
CA LYS A 264 13.15 5.45 31.54
C LYS A 264 14.61 5.28 31.12
N VAL A 265 14.84 4.71 29.95
CA VAL A 265 16.18 4.65 29.37
C VAL A 265 16.61 6.08 29.00
N SER A 266 17.78 6.49 29.49
CA SER A 266 18.34 7.81 29.22
C SER A 266 18.58 8.01 27.71
N GLU A 267 18.30 9.22 27.21
CA GLU A 267 18.58 9.59 25.82
C GLU A 267 20.08 9.59 25.52
N ARG A 268 20.93 9.80 26.55
CA ARG A 268 22.39 9.73 26.41
C ARG A 268 22.92 8.30 26.34
N ALA A 269 22.13 7.30 26.72
CA ALA A 269 22.56 5.90 26.66
C ALA A 269 22.75 5.45 25.20
N ARG A 270 23.66 4.51 24.95
CA ARG A 270 23.89 3.95 23.61
C ARG A 270 22.64 3.30 23.03
N SER A 271 21.92 2.54 23.84
CA SER A 271 20.60 1.94 23.54
C SER A 271 19.42 2.88 23.86
N GLY A 272 19.69 4.17 24.07
CA GLY A 272 18.66 5.17 24.31
C GLY A 272 17.78 5.37 23.07
N PRO A 273 16.56 5.88 23.25
CA PRO A 273 15.69 6.20 22.12
C PRO A 273 16.37 7.25 21.22
N ARG A 274 16.38 7.00 19.91
CA ARG A 274 16.94 7.88 18.87
C ARG A 274 15.83 8.39 17.97
N MET A 275 16.05 9.58 17.39
CA MET A 275 15.18 10.17 16.37
C MET A 275 13.69 10.23 16.78
N LYS A 276 13.42 10.53 18.06
CA LYS A 276 12.03 10.68 18.56
C LYS A 276 11.26 11.73 17.76
N TRP A 277 11.96 12.80 17.36
CA TRP A 277 11.44 13.91 16.56
C TRP A 277 10.73 13.47 15.28
N LEU A 278 11.12 12.35 14.64
CA LEU A 278 10.42 11.81 13.45
C LEU A 278 8.97 11.40 13.74
N ARG A 279 8.62 11.22 15.02
CA ARG A 279 7.31 10.74 15.48
C ARG A 279 6.64 11.72 16.43
N GLU A 280 7.27 12.85 16.69
CA GLU A 280 6.69 13.93 17.48
C GLU A 280 5.73 14.71 16.61
N ARG A 281 4.61 15.13 17.22
CA ARG A 281 3.62 15.99 16.59
C ARG A 281 3.57 17.29 17.38
N PRO A 282 3.38 18.44 16.71
CA PRO A 282 3.11 19.69 17.39
C PRO A 282 1.90 19.56 18.31
N ALA A 283 1.87 20.34 19.40
CA ALA A 283 0.76 20.30 20.34
C ALA A 283 -0.44 21.10 19.81
N ARG A 284 -0.19 22.10 18.96
CA ARG A 284 -1.18 23.03 18.41
C ARG A 284 -1.01 23.20 16.90
N ALA A 285 -2.09 23.61 16.24
CA ALA A 285 -2.08 23.91 14.80
C ALA A 285 -1.14 25.07 14.46
N GLU A 286 -1.11 26.12 15.29
CA GLU A 286 -0.27 27.33 15.10
C GLU A 286 1.23 27.01 15.00
N GLU A 287 1.69 25.94 15.66
CA GLU A 287 3.08 25.51 15.59
C GLU A 287 3.49 25.02 14.18
N LEU A 288 2.52 24.67 13.33
CA LEU A 288 2.77 24.28 11.93
C LEU A 288 3.19 25.47 11.07
N ASP A 289 2.81 26.70 11.41
CA ASP A 289 3.22 27.90 10.68
C ASP A 289 4.70 28.24 10.91
N HIS A 290 5.32 27.59 11.90
CA HIS A 290 6.75 27.71 12.18
C HIS A 290 7.60 26.71 11.40
N VAL A 291 7.02 25.87 10.55
CA VAL A 291 7.76 24.90 9.72
C VAL A 291 7.48 25.10 8.23
N ASP A 292 8.49 24.90 7.40
CA ASP A 292 8.36 24.92 5.94
C ASP A 292 7.58 23.69 5.45
N ASN A 293 7.22 23.66 4.16
CA ASN A 293 6.54 22.53 3.52
C ASN A 293 7.34 21.21 3.55
N ARG A 294 8.59 21.23 4.05
CA ARG A 294 9.46 20.06 4.24
C ARG A 294 9.65 19.72 5.72
N GLY A 295 8.89 20.35 6.63
CA GLY A 295 8.95 20.11 8.07
C GLY A 295 10.17 20.72 8.78
N ARG A 296 10.87 21.68 8.17
CA ARG A 296 12.01 22.38 8.78
C ARG A 296 11.57 23.70 9.39
N TRP A 297 12.06 24.01 10.59
CA TRP A 297 11.72 25.25 11.28
C TRP A 297 12.13 26.48 10.45
N ILE A 298 11.17 27.38 10.24
CA ILE A 298 11.36 28.69 9.61
C ILE A 298 12.02 29.57 10.67
N ASP A 299 13.34 29.65 10.63
CA ASP A 299 14.11 30.36 11.65
C ASP A 299 13.74 31.85 11.67
N ALA A 300 13.32 32.35 12.84
CA ALA A 300 13.13 33.78 13.11
C ALA A 300 14.47 34.54 13.25
N THR A 301 15.59 33.97 12.79
CA THR A 301 16.92 34.58 12.84
C THR A 301 17.70 34.53 11.52
N ARG A 302 17.04 34.83 10.39
CA ARG A 302 17.75 35.19 9.14
C ARG A 302 17.42 36.59 8.64
N THR A 303 17.45 37.58 9.52
CA THR A 303 17.89 38.94 9.13
C THR A 303 19.41 38.93 9.09
N GLY A 304 19.98 38.57 7.94
CA GLY A 304 21.42 38.48 7.76
C GLY A 304 21.77 37.83 6.43
N GLU A 305 21.78 38.66 5.39
CA GLU A 305 22.45 38.46 4.11
C GLU A 305 21.87 37.38 3.17
N VAL A 306 21.16 37.90 2.17
CA VAL A 306 21.14 37.34 0.82
C VAL A 306 22.56 37.37 0.27
N ARG A 307 23.11 36.21 -0.09
CA ARG A 307 24.09 36.11 -1.17
C ARG A 307 23.71 34.92 -2.04
N ASP A 308 23.07 35.24 -3.16
CA ASP A 308 23.20 34.47 -4.38
C ASP A 308 24.69 34.39 -4.73
N GLU A 309 25.26 33.19 -4.75
CA GLU A 309 26.44 32.91 -5.56
C GLU A 309 26.20 31.64 -6.37
N VAL A 310 25.83 31.88 -7.61
CA VAL A 310 25.94 30.94 -8.74
C VAL A 310 27.39 30.98 -9.23
N GLU A 311 27.86 29.84 -9.73
CA GLU A 311 29.08 29.57 -10.54
C GLU A 311 30.30 28.93 -9.84
N GLY A 312 30.53 27.65 -10.18
CA GLY A 312 31.58 27.31 -11.14
C GLY A 312 33.00 26.96 -10.63
N LYS A 313 33.37 25.68 -10.87
CA LYS A 313 34.71 25.11 -11.18
C LYS A 313 35.67 24.66 -10.06
N ASP A 314 35.92 23.35 -10.11
CA ASP A 314 37.21 22.63 -10.20
C ASP A 314 38.41 23.07 -9.34
N GLY A 315 38.93 22.12 -8.55
CA GLY A 315 40.38 22.01 -8.32
C GLY A 315 40.87 21.74 -6.88
N LYS A 316 40.94 20.45 -6.53
CA LYS A 316 41.97 19.77 -5.70
C LYS A 316 42.28 20.20 -4.25
N SER A 317 42.21 19.15 -3.42
CA SER A 317 43.08 18.75 -2.30
C SER A 317 42.67 19.16 -0.89
N GLY A 318 42.42 18.15 -0.06
CA GLY A 318 42.07 18.30 1.36
C GLY A 318 41.58 16.99 1.95
N LYS A 319 42.51 16.10 2.26
CA LYS A 319 42.34 14.76 2.84
C LYS A 319 41.73 14.83 4.26
N ARG A 320 40.97 13.79 4.63
CA ARG A 320 40.59 13.24 5.97
C ARG A 320 39.08 13.39 6.30
N GLY A 321 38.33 12.35 6.68
CA GLY A 321 38.69 11.00 7.13
C GLY A 321 37.64 9.95 6.80
N LYS A 322 38.14 8.74 6.53
CA LYS A 322 37.41 7.48 6.33
C LYS A 322 37.15 6.91 7.73
N LEU A 323 35.88 6.88 8.15
CA LEU A 323 35.42 5.96 9.21
C LEU A 323 34.93 4.70 8.49
N PHE A 324 35.14 3.53 9.10
CA PHE A 324 34.99 2.18 8.54
C PHE A 324 36.23 1.69 7.78
N ASP A 325 37.24 1.31 8.55
CA ASP A 325 38.22 0.27 8.21
C ASP A 325 38.17 -0.65 9.44
N ASP A 326 37.44 -1.76 9.33
CA ASP A 326 37.44 -2.83 10.32
C ASP A 326 38.49 -3.85 9.85
N GLU A 327 39.45 -4.10 10.72
CA GLU A 327 40.55 -5.03 10.57
C GLU A 327 40.01 -6.47 10.65
N ASP A 328 40.09 -7.21 9.54
CA ASP A 328 40.01 -8.68 9.55
C ASP A 328 41.40 -9.22 9.93
N GLU A 329 41.52 -9.76 11.15
CA GLU A 329 42.66 -10.57 11.57
C GLU A 329 42.51 -11.99 11.00
N GLU A 330 43.42 -12.34 10.08
CA GLU A 330 43.62 -13.69 9.56
C GLU A 330 44.09 -14.62 10.70
N GLN A 331 43.39 -15.74 10.89
CA GLN A 331 43.81 -16.84 11.76
C GLN A 331 44.16 -18.02 10.85
N ASP A 332 45.43 -18.44 10.94
CA ASP A 332 46.04 -19.55 10.21
C ASP A 332 45.24 -20.86 10.39
N ASP A 333 44.75 -21.43 9.30
CA ASP A 333 44.29 -22.81 9.22
C ASP A 333 45.35 -23.63 8.46
N ASP A 334 46.03 -24.53 9.17
CA ASP A 334 46.99 -25.49 8.63
C ASP A 334 46.27 -26.52 7.73
N GLU A 335 46.70 -26.61 6.47
CA GLU A 335 46.29 -27.60 5.47
C GLU A 335 47.05 -28.93 5.70
N GLU A 336 46.34 -30.04 5.95
CA GLU A 336 46.86 -31.40 5.74
C GLU A 336 46.14 -32.03 4.53
N GLU A 337 46.90 -32.22 3.45
CA GLU A 337 46.51 -32.90 2.21
C GLU A 337 46.51 -34.43 2.40
N GLU A 338 45.43 -35.13 2.00
CA GLU A 338 45.47 -36.58 1.72
C GLU A 338 45.29 -36.80 0.21
N GLU A 339 46.33 -37.33 -0.43
CA GLU A 339 46.36 -37.76 -1.83
C GLU A 339 45.62 -39.11 -2.00
N GLU A 340 44.74 -39.19 -3.00
CA GLU A 340 44.24 -40.47 -3.55
C GLU A 340 45.16 -40.94 -4.70
N GLU A 341 45.59 -42.20 -4.67
CA GLU A 341 45.98 -42.94 -5.89
C GLU A 341 45.65 -44.46 -5.79
N GLU A 342 45.58 -45.05 -6.98
CA GLU A 342 44.77 -46.19 -7.43
C GLU A 342 45.12 -47.62 -6.96
N GLY A 343 44.09 -48.49 -7.03
CA GLY A 343 43.96 -49.96 -7.32
C GLY A 343 45.13 -50.97 -7.23
N PRO A 344 44.92 -52.30 -7.47
CA PRO A 344 43.79 -52.93 -8.17
C PRO A 344 43.22 -54.26 -7.56
N ALA A 345 42.08 -54.68 -8.14
CA ALA A 345 41.56 -56.04 -8.40
C ALA A 345 41.87 -57.26 -7.47
N ALA A 346 40.82 -57.94 -6.97
CA ALA A 346 40.32 -59.22 -7.52
C ALA A 346 39.61 -60.15 -6.50
N SER A 347 38.54 -60.77 -7.02
CA SER A 347 37.97 -62.09 -6.69
C SER A 347 36.95 -62.26 -5.55
N ALA A 348 35.75 -62.64 -6.02
CA ALA A 348 34.61 -63.21 -5.33
C ALA A 348 34.90 -64.52 -4.59
N SER A 349 34.11 -64.82 -3.55
CA SER A 349 33.10 -65.92 -3.56
C SER A 349 32.53 -66.23 -2.16
N ALA A 350 31.19 -66.17 -2.10
CA ALA A 350 30.24 -67.15 -1.54
C ALA A 350 30.32 -67.65 -0.08
N GLN A 351 29.10 -67.64 0.52
CA GLN A 351 28.52 -68.66 1.42
C GLN A 351 29.02 -68.61 2.90
N VAL A 352 28.24 -68.78 3.97
CA VAL A 352 26.99 -69.51 4.24
C VAL A 352 26.37 -68.98 5.57
N HIS A 353 25.07 -69.21 5.77
CA HIS A 353 24.30 -69.15 7.03
C HIS A 353 25.03 -69.55 8.33
N ALA A 354 24.65 -68.94 9.47
CA ALA A 354 23.97 -69.65 10.56
C ALA A 354 23.49 -68.72 11.68
N GLN A 355 22.33 -69.08 12.22
CA GLN A 355 21.59 -68.51 13.34
C GLN A 355 22.32 -68.71 14.68
N SER A 356 22.13 -67.81 15.65
CA SER A 356 21.80 -68.16 17.05
C SER A 356 21.52 -66.94 17.92
N ASN A 357 20.27 -66.85 18.38
CA ASN A 357 19.82 -66.24 19.64
C ASN A 357 20.46 -66.98 20.86
N PRO A 358 20.23 -66.62 22.15
CA PRO A 358 19.82 -65.35 22.79
C PRO A 358 20.56 -65.08 24.16
N VAL A 359 20.04 -64.14 24.98
CA VAL A 359 20.06 -64.08 26.48
C VAL A 359 21.12 -63.21 27.19
N THR A 360 20.66 -62.01 27.57
CA THR A 360 20.71 -61.28 28.86
C THR A 360 21.79 -61.56 29.95
N ALA A 361 22.39 -60.45 30.39
CA ALA A 361 22.42 -59.91 31.77
C ALA A 361 23.39 -60.41 32.87
N GLU A 362 23.91 -59.40 33.58
CA GLU A 362 24.35 -59.31 34.99
C GLU A 362 25.72 -59.83 35.47
N ARG A 363 26.65 -58.88 35.64
CA ARG A 363 27.26 -58.42 36.91
C ARG A 363 27.32 -59.43 38.10
N ARG A 364 28.52 -59.84 38.52
CA ARG A 364 29.10 -59.56 39.86
C ARG A 364 30.45 -60.28 40.11
N HIS A 365 31.30 -59.55 40.82
CA HIS A 365 32.53 -59.97 41.49
C HIS A 365 32.41 -61.27 42.30
N ARG A 366 33.42 -62.14 42.19
CA ARG A 366 34.37 -62.40 43.27
C ARG A 366 35.67 -62.97 42.73
#